data_AF-A0A354I7W2-F1
#
_entry.id   AF-A0A354I7W2-F1
#
_cell.length_a   1.000
_cell.length_b   1.000
_cell.length_c   1.000
_cell.angle_alpha   90.00
_cell.angle_beta   90.00
_cell.angle_gamma   90.00
#
_symmetry.space_group_name_H-M   'P 1'
#
loop_
_entity.id
_entity.type
_entity.pdbx_description
1 polymer ?
#
loop_
_entity_poly.entity_id
_entity_poly.type
_entity_poly.pdbx_seq_one_letter_code
_entity_poly.pdbx_strand_id
1 'polypeptide(L)'
;MANEKNREEVIPKLPYGQGTINMMPDGETYIYKKSVSGKRRSVYGASVKEVMAAMSSLERDIRKGEVRKENVTLAEAMYEWLEKYKKPKLKKTSYDTLRKIISSRIDGHDIGLTRMSAIDADMIQEHLNGLNETDCLSYSTIKKCYDALNDFYRNYTLKGKVERNPMLVVQMINRENIIKETKKIEFFENDDIVLFLEQAARIFPWSKKPQYQYGFCLCANIFLGMRVGELLALRWKDIDFDKGIIYVHENLQLVNNPSGKPRQIYETQSLKNYQNRHIFMNEQARHYLGLQKEYSQFTEPEDYVCCTRDGAHAAIAYLSNNIREIERSAGTKVTACGTHIIRHTCASLYFRKGVRVELIASLLGHSVDVCRNTYIHFIEEQKRAAVELLDDFNIGSITEKQ
;
A
#
# COMPACT_ATOMS: atom_id res chain seq x y z
N MET A 1 19.61 -21.84 78.39
CA MET A 1 18.19 -21.45 78.36
C MET A 1 18.10 -19.97 78.70
N ALA A 2 17.24 -19.25 77.96
CA ALA A 2 16.93 -17.81 78.01
C ALA A 2 18.07 -16.88 77.52
N ASN A 3 17.92 -15.95 76.58
CA ASN A 3 16.73 -15.31 76.00
C ASN A 3 17.12 -14.77 74.59
N GLU A 4 16.79 -15.50 73.52
CA GLU A 4 16.64 -14.92 72.18
C GLU A 4 15.14 -14.81 71.90
N LYS A 5 14.50 -13.79 72.48
CA LYS A 5 13.12 -13.43 72.10
C LYS A 5 13.03 -11.92 71.94
N ASN A 6 12.46 -11.53 70.80
CA ASN A 6 12.04 -10.19 70.39
C ASN A 6 13.13 -9.16 70.09
N ARG A 7 13.75 -9.28 68.91
CA ARG A 7 13.87 -8.08 68.07
C ARG A 7 12.49 -7.86 67.46
N GLU A 8 11.69 -6.97 68.04
CA GLU A 8 10.46 -6.50 67.40
C GLU A 8 10.85 -5.94 66.02
N GLU A 9 10.36 -6.55 64.94
CA GLU A 9 10.53 -5.96 63.61
C GLU A 9 9.82 -4.61 63.61
N VAL A 10 10.60 -3.53 63.43
CA VAL A 10 10.06 -2.17 63.42
C VAL A 10 9.09 -2.04 62.24
N ILE A 11 7.79 -1.93 62.53
CA ILE A 11 6.76 -1.74 61.52
C ILE A 11 6.93 -0.34 60.91
N PRO A 12 7.24 -0.23 59.60
CA PRO A 12 7.50 1.07 58.99
C PRO A 12 6.20 1.85 58.81
N LYS A 13 6.23 3.16 59.11
CA LYS A 13 5.15 4.08 58.73
C LYS A 13 5.20 4.32 57.23
N LEU A 14 4.22 3.81 56.50
CA LEU A 14 4.12 3.98 55.06
C LEU A 14 3.57 5.38 54.70
N PRO A 15 4.00 5.97 53.56
CA PRO A 15 3.45 7.24 53.06
C PRO A 15 1.94 7.19 52.84
N TYR A 16 1.30 8.37 52.88
CA TYR A 16 -0.14 8.50 52.64
C TYR A 16 -0.56 7.82 51.33
N GLY A 17 -1.59 6.98 51.38
CA GLY A 17 -2.09 6.22 50.24
C GLY A 17 -1.38 4.88 49.97
N GLN A 18 -0.30 4.55 50.67
CA GLN A 18 0.38 3.25 50.52
C GLN A 18 -0.17 2.12 51.41
N GLY A 19 -1.21 2.38 52.22
CA GLY A 19 -1.83 1.37 53.07
C GLY A 19 -1.19 1.25 54.47
N THR A 20 -1.53 0.19 55.20
CA THR A 20 -1.15 0.01 56.61
C THR A 20 -0.69 -1.41 56.87
N ILE A 21 0.43 -1.57 57.59
CA ILE A 21 0.93 -2.86 58.09
C ILE A 21 0.70 -2.89 59.60
N ASN A 22 0.11 -3.96 60.11
CA ASN A 22 -0.09 -4.18 61.55
C ASN A 22 0.33 -5.61 61.92
N MET A 23 0.73 -5.81 63.16
CA MET A 23 0.88 -7.15 63.75
C MET A 23 -0.50 -7.63 64.26
N MET A 24 -0.78 -8.91 64.10
CA MET A 24 -2.02 -9.54 64.56
C MET A 24 -1.96 -9.84 66.07
N PRO A 25 -3.13 -10.07 66.72
CA PRO A 25 -3.19 -10.36 68.15
C PRO A 25 -2.45 -11.65 68.58
N ASP A 26 -2.15 -12.54 67.63
CA ASP A 26 -1.38 -13.77 67.84
C ASP A 26 0.12 -13.50 68.11
N GLY A 27 0.61 -12.29 67.81
CA GLY A 27 2.00 -11.88 68.00
C GLY A 27 3.00 -12.50 67.00
N GLU A 28 2.52 -13.32 66.06
CA GLU A 28 3.37 -14.07 65.11
C GLU A 28 3.06 -13.73 63.65
N THR A 29 1.90 -13.14 63.35
CA THR A 29 1.47 -12.83 61.98
C THR A 29 1.40 -11.33 61.72
N TYR A 30 1.94 -10.89 60.58
CA TYR A 30 1.76 -9.54 60.06
C TYR A 30 0.66 -9.49 59.00
N ILE A 31 -0.10 -8.40 58.96
CA ILE A 31 -1.11 -8.11 57.95
C ILE A 31 -0.82 -6.77 57.26
N TYR A 32 -0.75 -6.77 55.93
CA TYR A 32 -0.65 -5.56 55.12
C TYR A 32 -1.96 -5.32 54.38
N LYS A 33 -2.62 -4.18 54.66
CA LYS A 33 -3.86 -3.74 54.01
C LYS A 33 -3.61 -2.54 53.09
N LYS A 34 -3.98 -2.63 51.82
CA LYS A 34 -3.87 -1.52 50.85
C LYS A 34 -5.05 -1.51 49.90
N SER A 35 -5.44 -0.32 49.43
CA SER A 35 -6.39 -0.19 48.33
C SER A 35 -5.66 -0.33 47.01
N VAL A 36 -5.98 -1.37 46.23
CA VAL A 36 -5.42 -1.63 44.90
C VAL A 36 -6.58 -1.64 43.91
N SER A 37 -6.52 -0.76 42.90
CA SER A 37 -7.59 -0.57 41.90
C SER A 37 -9.00 -0.40 42.50
N GLY A 38 -9.12 0.46 43.52
CA GLY A 38 -10.39 0.81 44.16
C GLY A 38 -10.97 -0.25 45.12
N LYS A 39 -10.35 -1.43 45.27
CA LYS A 39 -10.76 -2.46 46.24
C LYS A 39 -9.71 -2.65 47.33
N ARG A 40 -10.15 -2.82 48.58
CA ARG A 40 -9.24 -3.13 49.70
C ARG A 40 -8.77 -4.57 49.59
N ARG A 41 -7.45 -4.76 49.68
CA ARG A 41 -6.78 -6.07 49.68
C ARG A 41 -5.93 -6.21 50.92
N SER A 42 -5.78 -7.45 51.37
CA SER A 42 -5.01 -7.81 52.56
C SER A 42 -4.13 -9.01 52.24
N VAL A 43 -2.88 -8.97 52.69
CA VAL A 43 -1.95 -10.12 52.63
C VAL A 43 -1.39 -10.39 54.03
N TYR A 44 -1.06 -11.65 54.30
CA TYR A 44 -0.59 -12.15 55.59
C TYR A 44 0.78 -12.82 55.42
N GLY A 45 1.62 -12.76 56.45
CA GLY A 45 2.96 -13.34 56.43
C GLY A 45 3.64 -13.28 57.79
N ALA A 46 4.75 -14.00 57.95
CA ALA A 46 5.48 -14.12 59.21
C ALA A 46 6.46 -12.95 59.46
N SER A 47 6.69 -12.09 58.47
CA SER A 47 7.55 -10.90 58.59
C SER A 47 7.00 -9.71 57.81
N VAL A 48 7.42 -8.50 58.18
CA VAL A 48 7.11 -7.27 57.43
C VAL A 48 7.60 -7.36 55.97
N LYS A 49 8.77 -7.98 55.75
CA LYS A 49 9.35 -8.15 54.41
C LYS A 49 8.51 -9.06 53.53
N GLU A 50 7.98 -10.14 54.09
CA GLU A 50 7.14 -11.10 53.38
C GLU A 50 5.81 -10.49 52.94
N VAL A 51 5.13 -9.77 53.84
CA VAL A 51 3.85 -9.10 53.48
C VAL A 51 4.05 -7.99 52.46
N MET A 52 5.17 -7.27 52.49
CA MET A 52 5.49 -6.28 51.46
C MET A 52 5.70 -6.92 50.09
N ALA A 53 6.50 -7.99 50.02
CA ALA A 53 6.73 -8.73 48.78
C ALA A 53 5.44 -9.36 48.22
N ALA A 54 4.61 -9.94 49.09
CA ALA A 54 3.31 -10.50 48.73
C ALA A 54 2.36 -9.44 48.18
N MET A 55 2.28 -8.25 48.81
CA MET A 55 1.45 -7.15 48.32
C MET A 55 1.97 -6.62 46.97
N SER A 56 3.29 -6.49 46.78
CA SER A 56 3.86 -6.08 45.48
C SER A 56 3.60 -7.10 44.38
N SER A 57 3.64 -8.41 44.67
CA SER A 57 3.25 -9.43 43.68
C SER A 57 1.76 -9.35 43.38
N LEU A 58 0.90 -9.19 44.39
CA LEU A 58 -0.54 -9.06 44.21
C LEU A 58 -0.92 -7.82 43.38
N GLU A 59 -0.24 -6.69 43.58
CA GLU A 59 -0.40 -5.49 42.75
C GLU A 59 0.02 -5.74 41.30
N ARG A 60 1.14 -6.43 41.09
CA ARG A 60 1.62 -6.81 39.76
C ARG A 60 0.64 -7.77 39.07
N ASP A 61 0.09 -8.73 39.79
CA ASP A 61 -0.84 -9.73 39.26
C ASP A 61 -2.22 -9.13 38.95
N ILE A 62 -2.70 -8.19 39.79
CA ILE A 62 -3.91 -7.41 39.52
C ILE A 62 -3.70 -6.50 38.31
N ARG A 63 -2.56 -5.80 38.22
CA ARG A 63 -2.23 -4.95 37.07
C ARG A 63 -2.09 -5.76 35.79
N LYS A 64 -1.51 -6.97 35.86
CA LYS A 64 -1.51 -7.95 34.74
C LYS A 64 -2.92 -8.41 34.40
N GLY A 65 -3.78 -8.64 35.39
CA GLY A 65 -5.17 -9.06 35.23
C GLY A 65 -6.09 -7.98 34.64
N GLU A 66 -5.84 -6.70 34.94
CA GLU A 66 -6.57 -5.56 34.39
C GLU A 66 -6.19 -5.28 32.93
N VAL A 67 -4.91 -5.47 32.56
CA VAL A 67 -4.48 -5.47 31.14
C VAL A 67 -5.11 -6.64 30.36
N ARG A 68 -5.41 -7.77 31.02
CA ARG A 68 -6.01 -8.97 30.43
C ARG A 68 -7.54 -8.92 30.22
N LYS A 69 -8.21 -7.80 30.53
CA LYS A 69 -9.70 -7.72 30.52
C LYS A 69 -10.30 -6.70 29.56
N GLU A 70 -9.60 -6.35 28.48
CA GLU A 70 -10.27 -5.80 27.31
C GLU A 70 -10.79 -6.97 26.47
N ASN A 71 -12.12 -7.19 26.46
CA ASN A 71 -12.82 -8.13 25.57
C ASN A 71 -12.80 -7.63 24.10
N VAL A 72 -11.68 -7.07 23.66
CA VAL A 72 -11.55 -6.44 22.34
C VAL A 72 -11.15 -7.51 21.33
N THR A 73 -11.88 -7.57 20.23
CA THR A 73 -11.57 -8.49 19.12
C THR A 73 -10.34 -8.00 18.37
N LEU A 74 -9.70 -8.88 17.58
CA LEU A 74 -8.58 -8.47 16.74
C LEU A 74 -8.97 -7.33 15.79
N ALA A 75 -10.14 -7.42 15.15
CA ALA A 75 -10.60 -6.40 14.21
C ALA A 75 -10.77 -5.03 14.89
N GLU A 76 -11.43 -4.97 16.04
CA GLU A 76 -11.60 -3.74 16.81
C GLU A 76 -10.25 -3.12 17.21
N ALA A 77 -9.32 -3.94 17.71
CA ALA A 77 -7.99 -3.47 18.07
C ALA A 77 -7.20 -2.95 16.86
N MET A 78 -7.32 -3.59 15.70
CA MET A 78 -6.67 -3.15 14.47
C MET A 78 -7.27 -1.84 13.94
N TYR A 79 -8.58 -1.62 14.07
CA TYR A 79 -9.19 -0.32 13.74
C TYR A 79 -8.73 0.78 14.71
N GLU A 80 -8.62 0.51 16.03
CA GLU A 80 -8.04 1.47 16.99
C GLU A 80 -6.60 1.83 16.57
N TRP A 81 -5.80 0.82 16.23
CA TRP A 81 -4.42 1.01 15.79
C TRP A 81 -4.33 1.84 14.51
N LEU A 82 -5.21 1.55 13.55
CA LEU A 82 -5.29 2.25 12.27
C LEU A 82 -5.59 3.74 12.50
N GLU A 83 -6.61 4.08 13.30
CA GLU A 83 -6.98 5.46 13.59
C GLU A 83 -5.89 6.20 14.38
N LYS A 84 -5.39 5.57 15.44
CA LYS A 84 -4.53 6.23 16.42
C LYS A 84 -3.08 6.39 15.95
N TYR A 85 -2.56 5.40 15.22
CA TYR A 85 -1.13 5.35 14.90
C TYR A 85 -0.82 5.44 13.41
N LYS A 86 -1.71 4.97 12.54
CA LYS A 86 -1.46 4.95 11.09
C LYS A 86 -2.02 6.18 10.39
N LYS A 87 -3.24 6.60 10.70
CA LYS A 87 -3.89 7.78 10.09
C LYS A 87 -3.04 9.06 10.15
N PRO A 88 -2.35 9.41 11.26
CA PRO A 88 -1.52 10.61 11.29
C PRO A 88 -0.23 10.51 10.46
N LYS A 89 0.24 9.28 10.17
CA LYS A 89 1.53 9.02 9.51
C LYS A 89 1.41 8.73 8.02
N LEU A 90 0.30 8.11 7.61
CA LEU A 90 0.10 7.63 6.25
C LEU A 90 -0.57 8.69 5.37
N LYS A 91 -0.26 8.63 4.06
CA LYS A 91 -1.09 9.31 3.05
C LYS A 91 -2.50 8.70 3.05
N LYS A 92 -3.50 9.50 2.68
CA LYS A 92 -4.92 9.07 2.65
C LYS A 92 -5.14 7.78 1.85
N THR A 93 -4.60 7.68 0.63
CA THR A 93 -4.69 6.47 -0.20
C THR A 93 -4.03 5.23 0.43
N SER A 94 -2.90 5.42 1.11
CA SER A 94 -2.23 4.34 1.85
C SER A 94 -3.04 3.89 3.06
N TYR A 95 -3.64 4.84 3.79
CA TYR A 95 -4.57 4.57 4.88
C TYR A 95 -5.81 3.81 4.37
N ASP A 96 -6.41 4.25 3.28
CA ASP A 96 -7.59 3.62 2.68
C ASP A 96 -7.30 2.19 2.22
N THR A 97 -6.12 1.97 1.64
CA THR A 97 -5.65 0.63 1.28
C THR A 97 -5.55 -0.27 2.51
N LEU A 98 -4.91 0.22 3.57
CA LEU A 98 -4.76 -0.55 4.82
C LEU A 98 -6.11 -0.82 5.49
N ARG A 99 -7.00 0.17 5.53
CA ARG A 99 -8.37 0.01 6.03
C ARG A 99 -9.14 -1.06 5.26
N LYS A 100 -9.05 -1.04 3.92
CA LYS A 100 -9.69 -2.04 3.05
C LYS A 100 -9.14 -3.44 3.30
N ILE A 101 -7.84 -3.58 3.55
CA ILE A 101 -7.24 -4.87 3.92
C ILE A 101 -7.84 -5.37 5.24
N ILE A 102 -7.88 -4.53 6.28
CA ILE A 102 -8.48 -4.90 7.57
C ILE A 102 -9.95 -5.31 7.39
N SER A 103 -10.75 -4.48 6.71
CA SER A 103 -12.18 -4.73 6.57
C SER A 103 -12.50 -5.98 5.73
N SER A 104 -11.74 -6.22 4.66
CA SER A 104 -12.05 -7.31 3.73
C SER A 104 -11.32 -8.62 4.03
N ARG A 105 -10.23 -8.59 4.80
CA ARG A 105 -9.37 -9.76 5.03
C ARG A 105 -9.23 -10.13 6.50
N ILE A 106 -9.70 -9.31 7.44
CA ILE A 106 -9.55 -9.60 8.86
C ILE A 106 -10.94 -9.57 9.52
N ASP A 107 -11.62 -8.42 9.44
CA ASP A 107 -12.93 -8.19 10.06
C ASP A 107 -14.01 -9.18 9.60
N GLY A 108 -14.03 -9.51 8.31
CA GLY A 108 -14.95 -10.49 7.74
C GLY A 108 -14.58 -11.97 7.94
N HIS A 109 -13.55 -12.28 8.72
CA HIS A 109 -13.06 -13.64 8.96
C HIS A 109 -13.05 -13.97 10.46
N ASP A 110 -13.05 -15.27 10.79
CA ASP A 110 -13.07 -15.76 12.18
C ASP A 110 -11.93 -15.19 13.05
N ILE A 111 -10.77 -14.94 12.44
CA ILE A 111 -9.62 -14.34 13.12
C ILE A 111 -9.92 -12.91 13.60
N GLY A 112 -10.71 -12.13 12.85
CA GLY A 112 -11.11 -10.77 13.21
C GLY A 112 -12.07 -10.73 14.38
N LEU A 113 -12.95 -11.73 14.48
CA LEU A 113 -13.95 -11.90 15.56
C LEU A 113 -13.34 -12.48 16.84
N THR A 114 -12.18 -13.14 16.72
CA THR A 114 -11.49 -13.72 17.87
C THR A 114 -10.88 -12.62 18.74
N ARG A 115 -10.87 -12.85 20.06
CA ARG A 115 -10.24 -11.94 21.03
C ARG A 115 -8.76 -11.80 20.72
N MET A 116 -8.26 -10.57 20.66
CA MET A 116 -6.85 -10.29 20.34
C MET A 116 -5.87 -11.06 21.25
N SER A 117 -6.23 -11.25 22.52
CA SER A 117 -5.41 -11.96 23.51
C SER A 117 -5.35 -13.48 23.31
N ALA A 118 -6.31 -14.05 22.56
CA ALA A 118 -6.39 -15.48 22.28
C ALA A 118 -5.75 -15.86 20.95
N ILE A 119 -5.42 -14.88 20.10
CA ILE A 119 -4.74 -15.12 18.83
C ILE A 119 -3.32 -15.63 19.09
N ASP A 120 -3.02 -16.83 18.58
CA ASP A 120 -1.67 -17.38 18.51
C ASP A 120 -1.13 -17.36 17.08
N ALA A 121 0.07 -17.94 16.90
CA ALA A 121 0.74 -17.95 15.60
C ALA A 121 0.08 -18.90 14.60
N ASP A 122 -0.47 -20.03 15.08
CA ASP A 122 -1.06 -21.05 14.22
C ASP A 122 -2.38 -20.53 13.63
N MET A 123 -3.20 -19.85 14.43
CA MET A 123 -4.41 -19.17 13.94
C MET A 123 -4.11 -18.15 12.83
N ILE A 124 -3.02 -17.40 12.95
CA ILE A 124 -2.62 -16.44 11.90
C ILE A 124 -2.12 -17.19 10.65
N GLN A 125 -1.33 -18.24 10.83
CA GLN A 125 -0.82 -19.03 9.71
C GLN A 125 -1.97 -19.70 8.93
N GLU A 126 -2.92 -20.32 9.63
CA GLU A 126 -4.13 -20.91 9.04
C GLU A 126 -4.96 -19.87 8.31
N HIS A 127 -5.12 -18.67 8.89
CA HIS A 127 -5.83 -17.59 8.22
C HIS A 127 -5.15 -17.18 6.91
N LEU A 128 -3.83 -17.00 6.89
CA LEU A 128 -3.10 -16.66 5.67
C LEU A 128 -3.18 -17.77 4.61
N ASN A 129 -3.14 -19.02 5.04
CA ASN A 129 -3.32 -20.18 4.16
C ASN A 129 -4.74 -20.19 3.58
N GLY A 130 -5.77 -19.91 4.39
CA GLY A 130 -7.16 -19.77 3.92
C GLY A 130 -7.35 -18.63 2.90
N LEU A 131 -6.62 -17.51 3.05
CA LEU A 131 -6.63 -16.44 2.04
C LEU A 131 -6.05 -16.89 0.69
N ASN A 132 -5.17 -17.89 0.67
CA ASN A 132 -4.64 -18.50 -0.55
C ASN A 132 -5.54 -19.61 -1.09
N GLU A 133 -5.92 -20.56 -0.24
CA GLU A 133 -6.60 -21.80 -0.59
C GLU A 133 -8.09 -21.60 -0.84
N THR A 134 -8.77 -20.88 0.06
CA THR A 134 -10.21 -20.67 0.00
C THR A 134 -10.56 -19.43 -0.83
N ASP A 135 -9.93 -18.29 -0.53
CA ASP A 135 -10.26 -17.03 -1.19
C ASP A 135 -9.55 -16.83 -2.53
N CYS A 136 -8.56 -17.69 -2.84
CA CYS A 136 -7.78 -17.64 -4.07
C CYS A 136 -7.20 -16.25 -4.34
N LEU A 137 -6.64 -15.60 -3.31
CA LEU A 137 -6.11 -14.25 -3.44
C LEU A 137 -4.70 -14.24 -4.03
N SER A 138 -4.37 -13.15 -4.73
CA SER A 138 -3.03 -12.95 -5.27
C SER A 138 -2.01 -12.72 -4.15
N TYR A 139 -0.76 -13.14 -4.36
CA TYR A 139 0.37 -12.92 -3.45
C TYR A 139 0.40 -11.51 -2.83
N SER A 140 0.27 -10.46 -3.66
CA SER A 140 0.33 -9.07 -3.22
C SER A 140 -0.74 -8.71 -2.18
N THR A 141 -1.93 -9.31 -2.28
CA THR A 141 -3.05 -9.07 -1.37
C THR A 141 -2.82 -9.77 -0.04
N ILE A 142 -2.39 -11.04 -0.07
CA ILE A 142 -2.05 -11.80 1.14
C ILE A 142 -0.87 -11.14 1.86
N LYS A 143 0.16 -10.72 1.11
CA LYS A 143 1.32 -10.02 1.67
C LYS A 143 0.95 -8.74 2.40
N LYS A 144 -0.01 -7.97 1.88
CA LYS A 144 -0.52 -6.76 2.56
C LYS A 144 -1.25 -7.11 3.86
N CYS A 145 -1.99 -8.21 3.90
CA CYS A 145 -2.62 -8.71 5.13
C CYS A 145 -1.55 -9.11 6.15
N TYR A 146 -0.57 -9.92 5.74
CA TYR A 146 0.58 -10.31 6.56
C TYR A 146 1.31 -9.09 7.13
N ASP A 147 1.62 -8.09 6.29
CA ASP A 147 2.32 -6.88 6.73
C ASP A 147 1.49 -6.03 7.69
N ALA A 148 0.17 -5.98 7.50
CA ALA A 148 -0.74 -5.29 8.42
C ALA A 148 -0.73 -5.96 9.81
N LEU A 149 -0.85 -7.29 9.86
CA LEU A 149 -0.80 -8.07 11.10
C LEU A 149 0.57 -7.93 11.78
N ASN A 150 1.66 -8.07 11.04
CA ASN A 150 3.02 -7.95 11.56
C ASN A 150 3.28 -6.58 12.19
N ASP A 151 2.92 -5.51 11.48
CA ASP A 151 3.12 -4.15 11.97
C ASP A 151 2.21 -3.81 13.15
N PHE A 152 0.97 -4.33 13.15
CA PHE A 152 0.04 -4.23 14.26
C PHE A 152 0.60 -4.88 15.53
N TYR A 153 0.92 -6.17 15.49
CA TYR A 153 1.42 -6.90 16.65
C TYR A 153 2.77 -6.40 17.12
N ARG A 154 3.68 -6.03 16.21
CA ARG A 154 4.93 -5.35 16.59
C ARG A 154 4.67 -4.08 17.39
N ASN A 155 3.72 -3.25 16.95
CA ASN A 155 3.37 -2.02 17.67
C ASN A 155 2.78 -2.31 19.06
N TYR A 156 1.87 -3.27 19.15
CA TYR A 156 1.16 -3.59 20.40
C TYR A 156 2.06 -4.31 21.41
N THR A 157 3.00 -5.14 20.95
CA THR A 157 4.02 -5.75 21.82
C THR A 157 4.99 -4.71 22.37
N LEU A 158 5.51 -3.79 21.55
CA LEU A 158 6.40 -2.72 22.02
C LEU A 158 5.73 -1.77 23.03
N LYS A 159 4.39 -1.71 23.02
CA LYS A 159 3.59 -0.94 23.98
C LYS A 159 3.18 -1.73 25.23
N GLY A 160 3.53 -3.01 25.32
CA GLY A 160 3.12 -3.89 26.42
C GLY A 160 1.64 -4.25 26.43
N LYS A 161 0.90 -4.00 25.34
CA LYS A 161 -0.51 -4.44 25.18
C LYS A 161 -0.62 -5.94 24.88
N VAL A 162 0.41 -6.51 24.28
CA VAL A 162 0.52 -7.95 23.97
C VAL A 162 1.83 -8.47 24.55
N GLU A 163 1.77 -9.52 25.37
CA GLU A 163 2.93 -10.06 26.10
C GLU A 163 3.96 -10.69 25.15
N ARG A 164 3.50 -11.47 24.18
CA ARG A 164 4.35 -12.10 23.15
C ARG A 164 3.78 -11.83 21.77
N ASN A 165 4.62 -11.37 20.85
CA ASN A 165 4.22 -11.14 19.47
C ASN A 165 3.97 -12.50 18.76
N PRO A 166 2.74 -12.85 18.35
CA PRO A 166 2.45 -14.11 17.66
C PRO A 166 3.09 -14.17 16.27
N MET A 167 3.35 -13.02 15.64
CA MET A 167 3.91 -12.94 14.28
C MET A 167 5.39 -13.35 14.19
N LEU A 168 6.07 -13.63 15.32
CA LEU A 168 7.49 -13.99 15.32
C LEU A 168 7.81 -15.29 14.56
N VAL A 169 6.86 -16.22 14.53
CA VAL A 169 7.03 -17.53 13.87
C VAL A 169 6.13 -17.72 12.65
N VAL A 170 5.25 -16.75 12.37
CA VAL A 170 4.35 -16.79 11.20
C VAL A 170 5.15 -16.54 9.94
N GLN A 171 4.99 -17.44 8.96
CA GLN A 171 5.70 -17.39 7.70
C GLN A 171 4.79 -16.92 6.57
N MET A 172 5.32 -16.05 5.72
CA MET A 172 4.64 -15.67 4.50
C MET A 172 4.70 -16.83 3.50
N ILE A 173 3.57 -17.13 2.86
CA ILE A 173 3.49 -18.13 1.79
C ILE A 173 4.43 -17.75 0.64
N ASN A 174 5.24 -18.70 0.16
CA ASN A 174 6.13 -18.48 -0.97
C ASN A 174 5.33 -18.15 -2.25
N ARG A 175 5.89 -17.29 -3.10
CA ARG A 175 5.20 -16.85 -4.34
C ARG A 175 4.81 -18.00 -5.27
N GLU A 176 5.64 -19.02 -5.33
CA GLU A 176 5.46 -20.24 -6.13
C GLU A 176 4.31 -21.14 -5.63
N ASN A 177 3.92 -21.02 -4.35
CA ASN A 177 2.83 -21.79 -3.75
C ASN A 177 1.48 -21.05 -3.76
N ILE A 178 1.42 -19.89 -4.43
CA ILE A 178 0.17 -19.12 -4.55
C ILE A 178 -0.66 -19.72 -5.67
N ILE A 179 -1.89 -20.12 -5.33
CA ILE A 179 -2.82 -20.76 -6.28
C ILE A 179 -3.18 -19.80 -7.41
N LYS A 180 -3.39 -18.52 -7.07
CA LYS A 180 -3.71 -17.50 -8.06
C LYS A 180 -2.48 -17.06 -8.82
N GLU A 181 -2.43 -17.46 -10.09
CA GLU A 181 -1.40 -17.02 -11.02
C GLU A 181 -1.30 -15.49 -11.10
N THR A 182 -0.06 -15.02 -11.16
CA THR A 182 0.22 -13.61 -11.39
C THR A 182 -0.09 -13.30 -12.86
N LYS A 183 -1.03 -12.38 -13.08
CA LYS A 183 -1.34 -11.89 -14.43
C LYS A 183 -0.08 -11.31 -15.07
N LYS A 184 0.21 -11.75 -16.30
CA LYS A 184 1.23 -11.12 -17.13
C LYS A 184 0.83 -9.67 -17.41
N ILE A 185 1.82 -8.82 -17.54
CA ILE A 185 1.60 -7.41 -17.86
C ILE A 185 1.29 -7.33 -19.35
N GLU A 186 0.12 -6.79 -19.66
CA GLU A 186 -0.33 -6.60 -21.04
C GLU A 186 0.02 -5.19 -21.52
N PHE A 187 0.31 -5.10 -22.82
CA PHE A 187 0.60 -3.88 -23.56
C PHE A 187 0.19 -4.11 -25.03
N PHE A 188 0.03 -3.04 -25.80
CA PHE A 188 -0.30 -3.16 -27.21
C PHE A 188 0.93 -3.55 -28.03
N GLU A 189 0.74 -4.53 -28.92
CA GLU A 189 1.68 -4.83 -29.98
C GLU A 189 1.64 -3.77 -31.08
N ASN A 190 2.64 -3.71 -31.97
CA ASN A 190 2.73 -2.64 -32.99
C ASN A 190 1.45 -2.52 -33.82
N ASP A 191 0.86 -3.64 -34.25
CA ASP A 191 -0.40 -3.65 -35.00
C ASP A 191 -1.57 -3.16 -34.14
N ASP A 192 -1.63 -3.57 -32.86
CA ASP A 192 -2.68 -3.12 -31.93
C ASP A 192 -2.55 -1.62 -31.62
N ILE A 193 -1.34 -1.07 -31.58
CA ILE A 193 -1.11 0.38 -31.42
C ILE A 193 -1.73 1.13 -32.60
N VAL A 194 -1.48 0.68 -33.84
CA VAL A 194 -2.04 1.32 -35.03
C VAL A 194 -3.56 1.28 -34.99
N LEU A 195 -4.15 0.09 -34.76
CA LEU A 195 -5.60 -0.08 -34.66
C LEU A 195 -6.21 0.79 -33.55
N PHE A 196 -5.56 0.85 -32.39
CA PHE A 196 -6.01 1.67 -31.27
C PHE A 196 -5.96 3.16 -31.61
N LEU A 197 -4.85 3.66 -32.18
CA LEU A 197 -4.68 5.06 -32.54
C LEU A 197 -5.70 5.50 -33.60
N GLU A 198 -5.89 4.69 -34.64
CA GLU A 198 -6.88 4.94 -35.69
C GLU A 198 -8.30 5.00 -35.13
N GLN A 199 -8.66 4.04 -34.27
CA GLN A 199 -10.00 4.00 -33.66
C GLN A 199 -10.22 5.14 -32.66
N ALA A 200 -9.26 5.40 -31.78
CA ALA A 200 -9.33 6.44 -30.76
C ALA A 200 -9.42 7.85 -31.37
N ALA A 201 -8.76 8.07 -32.50
CA ALA A 201 -8.74 9.35 -33.21
C ALA A 201 -9.97 9.58 -34.12
N ARG A 202 -10.95 8.66 -34.16
CA ARG A 202 -12.12 8.81 -35.03
C ARG A 202 -12.96 10.03 -34.66
N ILE A 203 -13.46 10.67 -35.71
CA ILE A 203 -14.37 11.81 -35.65
C ILE A 203 -15.66 11.44 -36.36
N PHE A 204 -16.80 11.79 -35.78
CA PHE A 204 -18.09 11.59 -36.43
C PHE A 204 -18.18 12.44 -37.71
N PRO A 205 -18.49 11.84 -38.88
CA PRO A 205 -18.50 12.55 -40.15
C PRO A 205 -19.45 13.76 -40.17
N TRP A 206 -20.61 13.64 -39.53
CA TRP A 206 -21.68 14.66 -39.54
C TRP A 206 -21.45 15.79 -38.53
N SER A 207 -21.07 15.47 -37.29
CA SER A 207 -20.93 16.47 -36.23
C SER A 207 -19.53 17.08 -36.17
N LYS A 208 -18.56 16.47 -36.87
CA LYS A 208 -17.14 16.81 -36.78
C LYS A 208 -16.61 16.81 -35.34
N LYS A 209 -17.20 15.99 -34.47
CA LYS A 209 -16.77 15.82 -33.08
C LYS A 209 -16.06 14.49 -32.88
N PRO A 210 -15.09 14.40 -31.95
CA PRO A 210 -14.46 13.14 -31.60
C PRO A 210 -15.51 12.10 -31.21
N GLN A 211 -15.33 10.87 -31.70
CA GLN A 211 -16.19 9.75 -31.32
C GLN A 211 -15.95 9.35 -29.86
N TYR A 212 -14.71 9.45 -29.41
CA TYR A 212 -14.27 9.16 -28.06
C TYR A 212 -13.81 10.44 -27.38
N GLN A 213 -14.46 10.81 -26.28
CA GLN A 213 -14.17 12.07 -25.58
C GLN A 213 -12.70 12.19 -25.16
N TYR A 214 -12.05 11.09 -24.80
CA TYR A 214 -10.66 11.07 -24.37
C TYR A 214 -9.72 10.47 -25.41
N GLY A 215 -10.19 10.24 -26.64
CA GLY A 215 -9.45 9.54 -27.68
C GLY A 215 -8.07 10.14 -27.96
N PHE A 216 -8.02 11.43 -28.29
CA PHE A 216 -6.75 12.13 -28.55
C PHE A 216 -5.82 12.17 -27.33
N CYS A 217 -6.36 12.38 -26.13
CA CYS A 217 -5.58 12.29 -24.89
C CYS A 217 -4.93 10.91 -24.70
N LEU A 218 -5.68 9.84 -24.97
CA LEU A 218 -5.18 8.47 -24.86
C LEU A 218 -4.11 8.20 -25.94
N CYS A 219 -4.30 8.69 -27.17
CA CYS A 219 -3.30 8.62 -28.24
C CYS A 219 -2.01 9.33 -27.86
N ALA A 220 -2.09 10.58 -27.38
CA ALA A 220 -0.93 11.32 -26.88
C ALA A 220 -0.23 10.52 -25.76
N ASN A 221 -0.99 9.93 -24.85
CA ASN A 221 -0.43 9.22 -23.71
C ASN A 221 0.27 7.89 -24.08
N ILE A 222 0.00 7.29 -25.25
CA ILE A 222 0.81 6.17 -25.77
C ILE A 222 2.28 6.59 -25.96
N PHE A 223 2.50 7.86 -26.34
CA PHE A 223 3.84 8.39 -26.59
C PHE A 223 4.44 9.12 -25.38
N LEU A 224 3.61 9.64 -24.48
CA LEU A 224 4.07 10.33 -23.27
C LEU A 224 4.31 9.38 -22.08
N GLY A 225 3.54 8.29 -22.01
CA GLY A 225 3.64 7.29 -20.94
C GLY A 225 3.32 7.84 -19.54
N MET A 226 2.47 8.85 -19.41
CA MET A 226 2.08 9.41 -18.10
C MET A 226 1.27 8.41 -17.28
N ARG A 227 1.32 8.51 -15.95
CA ARG A 227 0.35 7.79 -15.11
C ARG A 227 -1.03 8.40 -15.30
N VAL A 228 -2.08 7.59 -15.21
CA VAL A 228 -3.46 8.07 -15.42
C VAL A 228 -3.84 9.24 -14.50
N GLY A 229 -3.42 9.23 -13.24
CA GLY A 229 -3.69 10.35 -12.32
C GLY A 229 -2.92 11.62 -12.65
N GLU A 230 -1.73 11.51 -13.26
CA GLU A 230 -0.95 12.66 -13.76
C GLU A 230 -1.62 13.24 -15.02
N LEU A 231 -2.06 12.37 -15.94
CA LEU A 231 -2.79 12.77 -17.14
C LEU A 231 -4.11 13.48 -16.81
N LEU A 232 -4.85 12.98 -15.81
CA LEU A 232 -6.12 13.57 -15.37
C LEU A 232 -5.96 14.90 -14.62
N ALA A 233 -4.78 15.15 -14.04
CA ALA A 233 -4.48 16.40 -13.35
C ALA A 233 -3.81 17.43 -14.28
N LEU A 234 -3.42 17.04 -15.49
CA LEU A 234 -2.69 17.89 -16.43
C LEU A 234 -3.55 19.06 -16.91
N ARG A 235 -3.01 20.28 -16.79
CA ARG A 235 -3.65 21.51 -17.30
C ARG A 235 -2.92 22.06 -18.51
N TRP A 236 -3.58 22.92 -19.28
CA TRP A 236 -2.98 23.49 -20.48
C TRP A 236 -1.76 24.37 -20.20
N LYS A 237 -1.72 25.07 -19.05
CA LYS A 237 -0.55 25.85 -18.62
C LYS A 237 0.72 25.01 -18.40
N ASP A 238 0.55 23.71 -18.16
CA ASP A 238 1.66 22.80 -17.88
C ASP A 238 2.31 22.26 -19.17
N ILE A 239 1.78 22.64 -20.35
CA ILE A 239 2.27 22.20 -21.67
C ILE A 239 2.92 23.37 -22.40
N ASP A 240 4.23 23.28 -22.61
CA ASP A 240 5.02 24.19 -23.43
C ASP A 240 5.19 23.58 -24.82
N PHE A 241 4.30 23.94 -25.75
CA PHE A 241 4.31 23.42 -27.13
C PHE A 241 5.57 23.83 -27.90
N ASP A 242 6.10 25.04 -27.64
CA ASP A 242 7.27 25.60 -28.31
C ASP A 242 8.53 24.83 -27.91
N LYS A 243 8.72 24.59 -26.60
CA LYS A 243 9.85 23.79 -26.11
C LYS A 243 9.63 22.29 -26.28
N GLY A 244 8.39 21.85 -26.52
CA GLY A 244 8.05 20.43 -26.57
C GLY A 244 8.13 19.76 -25.20
N ILE A 245 7.73 20.45 -24.13
CA ILE A 245 7.88 19.98 -22.75
C ILE A 245 6.55 20.00 -22.01
N ILE A 246 6.27 18.95 -21.24
CA ILE A 246 5.17 18.88 -20.27
C ILE A 246 5.75 18.87 -18.87
N TYR A 247 5.27 19.75 -18.00
CA TYR A 247 5.67 19.80 -16.59
C TYR A 247 4.66 19.04 -15.73
N VAL A 248 5.13 18.05 -14.95
CA VAL A 248 4.25 17.18 -14.17
C VAL A 248 4.31 17.56 -12.69
N HIS A 249 3.29 18.25 -12.20
CA HIS A 249 3.25 18.78 -10.82
C HIS A 249 2.25 18.07 -9.90
N GLU A 250 1.16 17.57 -10.48
CA GLU A 250 0.00 17.08 -9.74
C GLU A 250 -0.36 15.65 -10.15
N ASN A 251 -1.03 14.95 -9.25
CA ASN A 251 -1.62 13.65 -9.55
C ASN A 251 -2.98 13.52 -8.87
N LEU A 252 -4.00 13.22 -9.66
CA LEU A 252 -5.36 12.96 -9.19
C LEU A 252 -5.43 11.59 -8.52
N GLN A 253 -6.03 11.53 -7.33
CA GLN A 253 -6.24 10.28 -6.58
C GLN A 253 -7.68 10.15 -6.13
N LEU A 254 -8.19 8.92 -6.15
CA LEU A 254 -9.47 8.57 -5.56
C LEU A 254 -9.25 8.14 -4.10
N VAL A 255 -9.87 8.84 -3.17
CA VAL A 255 -9.77 8.59 -1.72
C VAL A 255 -11.15 8.42 -1.10
N ASN A 256 -11.23 7.74 0.04
CA ASN A 256 -12.49 7.66 0.78
C ASN A 256 -12.86 9.02 1.37
N ASN A 257 -14.16 9.34 1.41
CA ASN A 257 -14.63 10.57 2.02
C ASN A 257 -14.36 10.57 3.54
N PRO A 258 -13.60 11.57 4.06
CA PRO A 258 -13.37 11.71 5.49
C PRO A 258 -14.64 11.99 6.31
N SER A 259 -15.69 12.50 5.67
CA SER A 259 -16.92 12.99 6.28
C SER A 259 -17.98 11.91 6.52
N GLY A 260 -17.66 10.63 6.33
CA GLY A 260 -18.54 9.50 6.64
C GLY A 260 -19.68 9.22 5.65
N LYS A 261 -19.94 10.09 4.67
CA LYS A 261 -20.87 9.75 3.56
C LYS A 261 -20.20 8.71 2.65
N PRO A 262 -20.89 7.64 2.21
CA PRO A 262 -20.31 6.47 1.54
C PRO A 262 -19.84 6.70 0.09
N ARG A 263 -19.26 7.86 -0.21
CA ARG A 263 -18.79 8.22 -1.56
C ARG A 263 -17.27 8.39 -1.55
N GLN A 264 -16.61 7.97 -2.62
CA GLN A 264 -15.21 8.30 -2.84
C GLN A 264 -15.10 9.70 -3.47
N ILE A 265 -14.06 10.45 -3.10
CA ILE A 265 -13.78 11.80 -3.62
C ILE A 265 -12.45 11.80 -4.36
N TYR A 266 -12.32 12.70 -5.32
CA TYR A 266 -11.06 12.94 -6.01
C TYR A 266 -10.28 14.04 -5.29
N GLU A 267 -8.99 13.81 -5.09
CA GLU A 267 -8.08 14.78 -4.51
C GLU A 267 -6.85 14.94 -5.40
N THR A 268 -6.53 16.18 -5.72
CA THR A 268 -5.29 16.55 -6.40
C THR A 268 -4.18 16.64 -5.37
N GLN A 269 -3.15 15.82 -5.53
CA GLN A 269 -1.96 15.89 -4.66
C GLN A 269 -0.79 16.43 -5.45
N SER A 270 -0.15 17.45 -4.89
CA SER A 270 1.17 17.87 -5.32
C SER A 270 2.18 16.73 -5.13
N LEU A 271 3.01 16.52 -6.15
CA LEU A 271 4.13 15.61 -6.07
C LEU A 271 5.20 16.25 -5.17
N LYS A 272 5.56 15.57 -4.08
CA LYS A 272 6.45 16.07 -3.01
C LYS A 272 7.83 16.55 -3.47
N ASN A 273 8.24 16.25 -4.70
CA ASN A 273 9.51 16.69 -5.31
C ASN A 273 9.20 17.51 -6.56
N TYR A 274 9.05 18.82 -6.37
CA TYR A 274 8.48 19.75 -7.35
C TYR A 274 9.40 20.08 -8.55
N GLN A 275 10.70 19.74 -8.53
CA GLN A 275 11.63 20.49 -9.38
C GLN A 275 12.02 19.90 -10.74
N ASN A 276 11.91 18.61 -11.04
CA ASN A 276 12.60 18.09 -12.24
C ASN A 276 11.88 17.05 -13.10
N ARG A 277 10.61 16.69 -12.82
CA ARG A 277 9.92 15.76 -13.73
C ARG A 277 9.20 16.53 -14.83
N HIS A 278 9.90 16.68 -15.94
CA HIS A 278 9.34 17.08 -17.22
C HIS A 278 9.33 15.90 -18.18
N ILE A 279 8.41 15.91 -19.14
CA ILE A 279 8.28 14.91 -20.19
C ILE A 279 8.48 15.63 -21.52
N PHE A 280 9.41 15.15 -22.32
CA PHE A 280 9.59 15.65 -23.68
C PHE A 280 8.51 15.06 -24.60
N MET A 281 7.91 15.93 -25.41
CA MET A 281 6.92 15.56 -26.42
C MET A 281 7.63 15.23 -27.72
N ASN A 282 7.37 14.03 -28.26
CA ASN A 282 7.66 13.75 -29.65
C ASN A 282 6.57 14.36 -30.57
N GLU A 283 6.78 14.27 -31.88
CA GLU A 283 5.85 14.85 -32.86
C GLU A 283 4.44 14.25 -32.76
N GLN A 284 4.33 12.95 -32.50
CA GLN A 284 3.05 12.27 -32.36
C GLN A 284 2.27 12.75 -31.12
N ALA A 285 2.92 12.85 -29.97
CA ALA A 285 2.31 13.40 -28.76
C ALA A 285 1.87 14.85 -28.98
N ARG A 286 2.70 15.68 -29.63
CA ARG A 286 2.38 17.07 -29.95
C ARG A 286 1.16 17.15 -30.87
N HIS A 287 1.10 16.31 -31.91
CA HIS A 287 -0.02 16.25 -32.85
C HIS A 287 -1.34 15.93 -32.14
N TYR A 288 -1.39 14.86 -31.34
CA TYR A 288 -2.62 14.47 -30.64
C TYR A 288 -3.03 15.47 -29.54
N LEU A 289 -2.08 16.09 -28.84
CA LEU A 289 -2.40 17.19 -27.92
C LEU A 289 -2.92 18.43 -28.65
N GLY A 290 -2.41 18.70 -29.85
CA GLY A 290 -2.94 19.75 -30.74
C GLY A 290 -4.40 19.48 -31.11
N LEU A 291 -4.72 18.26 -31.54
CA LEU A 291 -6.10 17.84 -31.82
C LEU A 291 -6.98 17.93 -30.57
N GLN A 292 -6.48 17.48 -29.41
CA GLN A 292 -7.21 17.62 -28.15
C GLN A 292 -7.54 19.10 -27.86
N LYS A 293 -6.60 20.01 -28.11
CA LYS A 293 -6.81 21.44 -27.92
C LYS A 293 -7.83 22.00 -28.91
N GLU A 294 -7.74 21.61 -30.18
CA GLU A 294 -8.66 22.04 -31.24
C GLU A 294 -10.12 21.64 -30.97
N TYR A 295 -10.34 20.42 -30.48
CA TYR A 295 -11.69 19.87 -30.26
C TYR A 295 -12.22 20.08 -28.83
N SER A 296 -11.41 20.59 -27.90
CA SER A 296 -11.85 20.89 -26.54
C SER A 296 -12.59 22.22 -26.48
N GLN A 297 -13.63 22.28 -25.64
CA GLN A 297 -14.31 23.53 -25.31
C GLN A 297 -13.58 24.32 -24.21
N PHE A 298 -12.65 23.66 -23.50
CA PHE A 298 -11.91 24.16 -22.36
C PHE A 298 -10.42 24.13 -22.71
N THR A 299 -9.87 25.31 -22.99
CA THR A 299 -8.47 25.48 -23.44
C THR A 299 -7.75 26.62 -22.74
N GLU A 300 -8.38 27.22 -21.73
CA GLU A 300 -7.74 28.23 -20.90
C GLU A 300 -6.61 27.61 -20.09
N PRO A 301 -5.61 28.40 -19.64
CA PRO A 301 -4.42 27.85 -18.97
C PRO A 301 -4.72 26.95 -17.76
N GLU A 302 -5.79 27.23 -17.00
CA GLU A 302 -6.19 26.45 -15.83
C GLU A 302 -7.13 25.27 -16.15
N ASP A 303 -7.60 25.17 -17.39
CA ASP A 303 -8.47 24.08 -17.81
C ASP A 303 -7.69 22.76 -17.89
N TYR A 304 -8.35 21.67 -17.51
CA TYR A 304 -7.78 20.33 -17.63
C TYR A 304 -7.73 19.88 -19.09
N VAL A 305 -6.63 19.26 -19.47
CA VAL A 305 -6.46 18.65 -20.80
C VAL A 305 -7.44 17.48 -20.96
N CYS A 306 -7.58 16.67 -19.91
CA CYS A 306 -8.57 15.60 -19.78
C CYS A 306 -9.76 16.06 -18.93
N CYS A 307 -10.70 16.80 -19.52
CA CYS A 307 -11.87 17.32 -18.81
C CYS A 307 -13.17 16.58 -19.15
N THR A 308 -14.13 16.64 -18.23
CA THR A 308 -15.54 16.32 -18.47
C THR A 308 -16.21 17.41 -19.30
N ARG A 309 -17.49 17.23 -19.65
CA ARG A 309 -18.25 18.19 -20.48
C ARG A 309 -18.49 19.55 -19.80
N ASP A 310 -18.32 19.60 -18.49
CA ASP A 310 -18.42 20.78 -17.62
C ASP A 310 -17.04 21.33 -17.19
N GLY A 311 -15.94 20.85 -17.79
CA GLY A 311 -14.59 21.37 -17.54
C GLY A 311 -13.91 20.83 -16.27
N ALA A 312 -14.59 20.00 -15.48
CA ALA A 312 -13.99 19.33 -14.33
C ALA A 312 -13.02 18.21 -14.74
N HIS A 313 -12.18 17.74 -13.82
CA HIS A 313 -11.29 16.61 -14.10
C HIS A 313 -12.09 15.34 -14.44
N ALA A 314 -11.64 14.54 -15.41
CA ALA A 314 -12.28 13.26 -15.70
C ALA A 314 -12.02 12.22 -14.59
N ALA A 315 -12.98 11.30 -14.41
CA ALA A 315 -12.81 10.15 -13.53
C ALA A 315 -11.94 9.07 -14.20
N ILE A 316 -11.11 8.36 -13.41
CA ILE A 316 -10.31 7.23 -13.91
C ILE A 316 -11.21 6.19 -14.60
N ALA A 317 -12.41 5.94 -14.05
CA ALA A 317 -13.37 5.01 -14.64
C ALA A 317 -13.82 5.41 -16.05
N TYR A 318 -13.88 6.71 -16.37
CA TYR A 318 -14.24 7.16 -17.70
C TYR A 318 -13.15 6.83 -18.72
N LEU A 319 -11.88 7.05 -18.36
CA LEU A 319 -10.75 6.65 -19.20
C LEU A 319 -10.70 5.12 -19.36
N SER A 320 -10.87 4.35 -18.29
CA SER A 320 -10.94 2.88 -18.36
C SER A 320 -12.02 2.40 -19.33
N ASN A 321 -13.21 3.02 -19.28
CA ASN A 321 -14.32 2.66 -20.14
C ASN A 321 -14.05 3.05 -21.60
N ASN A 322 -13.47 4.23 -21.86
CA ASN A 322 -13.08 4.64 -23.21
C ASN A 322 -12.03 3.70 -23.80
N ILE A 323 -10.99 3.34 -23.06
CA ILE A 323 -9.99 2.36 -23.50
C ILE A 323 -10.68 1.05 -23.89
N ARG A 324 -11.52 0.50 -23.03
CA ARG A 324 -12.25 -0.76 -23.30
C ARG A 324 -13.14 -0.67 -24.55
N GLU A 325 -13.81 0.46 -24.74
CA GLU A 325 -14.70 0.67 -25.88
C GLU A 325 -13.90 0.79 -27.18
N ILE A 326 -12.79 1.54 -27.17
CA ILE A 326 -11.87 1.68 -28.29
C ILE A 326 -11.29 0.31 -28.65
N GLU A 327 -10.74 -0.43 -27.69
CA GLU A 327 -10.18 -1.78 -27.89
C GLU A 327 -11.20 -2.73 -28.52
N ARG A 328 -12.43 -2.75 -27.99
CA ARG A 328 -13.50 -3.59 -28.51
C ARG A 328 -13.87 -3.22 -29.95
N SER A 329 -13.92 -1.93 -30.27
CA SER A 329 -14.26 -1.46 -31.62
C SER A 329 -13.11 -1.63 -32.61
N ALA A 330 -11.87 -1.48 -32.15
CA ALA A 330 -10.65 -1.66 -32.94
C ALA A 330 -10.34 -3.14 -33.22
N GLY A 331 -10.81 -4.05 -32.35
CA GLY A 331 -10.51 -5.48 -32.45
C GLY A 331 -9.08 -5.82 -32.00
N THR A 332 -8.53 -5.07 -31.04
CA THR A 332 -7.18 -5.34 -30.51
C THR A 332 -7.13 -6.67 -29.79
N LYS A 333 -5.98 -7.33 -29.79
CA LYS A 333 -5.79 -8.66 -29.15
C LYS A 333 -5.77 -8.62 -27.62
N VAL A 334 -5.64 -7.43 -27.04
CA VAL A 334 -5.46 -7.26 -25.60
C VAL A 334 -6.78 -7.37 -24.84
N THR A 335 -6.77 -8.05 -23.70
CA THR A 335 -7.99 -8.36 -22.92
C THR A 335 -8.06 -7.60 -21.60
N ALA A 336 -6.95 -7.08 -21.10
CA ALA A 336 -6.86 -6.36 -19.82
C ALA A 336 -7.18 -4.88 -19.97
N CYS A 337 -8.39 -4.49 -19.53
CA CYS A 337 -8.89 -3.11 -19.56
C CYS A 337 -8.32 -2.19 -18.46
N GLY A 338 -7.04 -2.29 -18.13
CA GLY A 338 -6.40 -1.47 -17.11
C GLY A 338 -5.87 -0.16 -17.69
N THR A 339 -6.08 0.98 -17.03
CA THR A 339 -5.59 2.30 -17.50
C THR A 339 -4.07 2.39 -17.65
N HIS A 340 -3.33 1.50 -16.98
CA HIS A 340 -1.88 1.43 -17.10
C HIS A 340 -1.39 0.75 -18.37
N ILE A 341 -2.27 0.09 -19.14
CA ILE A 341 -1.89 -0.55 -20.42
C ILE A 341 -1.16 0.42 -21.35
N ILE A 342 -1.67 1.65 -21.49
CA ILE A 342 -1.09 2.69 -22.35
C ILE A 342 0.35 3.02 -21.93
N ARG A 343 0.59 3.11 -20.63
CA ARG A 343 1.94 3.35 -20.09
C ARG A 343 2.83 2.12 -20.27
N HIS A 344 2.28 0.91 -20.19
CA HIS A 344 3.02 -0.30 -20.50
C HIS A 344 3.41 -0.38 -21.96
N THR A 345 2.52 0.03 -22.87
CA THR A 345 2.78 0.21 -24.30
C THR A 345 3.87 1.24 -24.57
N CYS A 346 3.84 2.39 -23.90
CA CYS A 346 4.90 3.39 -24.03
C CYS A 346 6.28 2.81 -23.64
N ALA A 347 6.32 2.08 -22.52
CA ALA A 347 7.55 1.44 -22.07
C ALA A 347 8.03 0.36 -23.05
N SER A 348 7.14 -0.49 -23.57
CA SER A 348 7.51 -1.55 -24.51
C SER A 348 8.11 -0.97 -25.79
N LEU A 349 7.60 0.17 -26.29
CA LEU A 349 8.19 0.89 -27.40
C LEU A 349 9.65 1.30 -27.12
N TYR A 350 9.94 1.86 -25.94
CA TYR A 350 11.32 2.21 -25.57
C TYR A 350 12.24 0.99 -25.47
N PHE A 351 11.76 -0.10 -24.88
CA PHE A 351 12.53 -1.35 -24.80
C PHE A 351 12.84 -1.91 -26.19
N ARG A 352 11.87 -1.94 -27.09
CA ARG A 352 12.08 -2.40 -28.49
C ARG A 352 13.06 -1.54 -29.26
N LYS A 353 13.18 -0.26 -28.90
CA LYS A 353 14.18 0.65 -29.48
C LYS A 353 15.55 0.58 -28.81
N GLY A 354 15.76 -0.38 -27.90
CA GLY A 354 17.05 -0.59 -27.24
C GLY A 354 17.40 0.50 -26.21
N VAL A 355 16.43 1.25 -25.72
CA VAL A 355 16.68 2.30 -24.73
C VAL A 355 17.06 1.67 -23.40
N ARG A 356 18.12 2.19 -22.76
CA ARG A 356 18.60 1.69 -21.46
C ARG A 356 17.53 1.82 -20.38
N VAL A 357 17.39 0.79 -19.55
CA VAL A 357 16.35 0.70 -18.52
C VAL A 357 16.39 1.85 -17.51
N GLU A 358 17.57 2.38 -17.21
CA GLU A 358 17.74 3.55 -16.33
C GLU A 358 17.08 4.79 -16.92
N LEU A 359 17.20 4.99 -18.24
CA LEU A 359 16.60 6.11 -18.94
C LEU A 359 15.08 5.93 -19.06
N ILE A 360 14.61 4.72 -19.37
CA ILE A 360 13.16 4.39 -19.39
C ILE A 360 12.54 4.66 -18.01
N ALA A 361 13.19 4.21 -16.94
CA ALA A 361 12.75 4.44 -15.57
C ALA A 361 12.69 5.94 -15.26
N SER A 362 13.68 6.73 -15.69
CA SER A 362 13.67 8.19 -15.53
C SER A 362 12.52 8.86 -16.29
N LEU A 363 12.34 8.53 -17.58
CA LEU A 363 11.29 9.10 -18.43
C LEU A 363 9.88 8.81 -17.88
N LEU A 364 9.64 7.57 -17.50
CA LEU A 364 8.37 7.17 -16.92
C LEU A 364 8.25 7.65 -15.46
N GLY A 365 9.34 7.90 -14.74
CA GLY A 365 9.32 8.24 -13.32
C GLY A 365 9.06 7.01 -12.43
N HIS A 366 9.65 5.87 -12.76
CA HIS A 366 9.71 4.66 -11.94
C HIS A 366 11.09 4.53 -11.26
N SER A 367 11.19 3.67 -10.24
CA SER A 367 12.51 3.15 -9.86
C SER A 367 13.00 2.16 -10.93
N VAL A 368 14.32 2.04 -11.05
CA VAL A 368 14.94 1.11 -12.00
C VAL A 368 14.49 -0.32 -11.74
N ASP A 369 14.41 -0.74 -10.47
CA ASP A 369 13.99 -2.10 -10.10
C ASP A 369 12.54 -2.39 -10.50
N VAL A 370 11.63 -1.42 -10.31
CA VAL A 370 10.24 -1.57 -10.76
C VAL A 370 10.20 -1.74 -12.27
N CYS A 371 10.96 -0.93 -13.01
CA CYS A 371 11.02 -1.02 -14.47
C CYS A 371 11.57 -2.40 -14.91
N ARG A 372 12.71 -2.83 -14.38
CA ARG A 372 13.32 -4.14 -14.69
C ARG A 372 12.38 -5.31 -14.42
N ASN A 373 11.77 -5.35 -13.24
CA ASN A 373 10.87 -6.44 -12.85
C ASN A 373 9.58 -6.48 -13.69
N THR A 374 9.12 -5.32 -14.17
CA THR A 374 7.90 -5.19 -14.98
C THR A 374 8.14 -5.66 -16.42
N TYR A 375 9.33 -5.42 -16.98
CA TYR A 375 9.65 -5.65 -18.40
C TYR A 375 10.79 -6.63 -18.61
N ILE A 376 10.94 -7.60 -17.70
CA ILE A 376 12.06 -8.55 -17.70
C ILE A 376 12.19 -9.31 -19.02
N HIS A 377 11.07 -9.66 -19.67
CA HIS A 377 11.06 -10.37 -20.94
C HIS A 377 11.76 -9.60 -22.06
N PHE A 378 11.57 -8.27 -22.14
CA PHE A 378 12.27 -7.44 -23.12
C PHE A 378 13.76 -7.36 -22.86
N ILE A 379 14.17 -7.40 -21.59
CA ILE A 379 15.59 -7.40 -21.22
C ILE A 379 16.23 -8.72 -21.67
N GLU A 380 15.54 -9.84 -21.52
CA GLU A 380 16.04 -11.14 -22.02
C GLU A 380 16.11 -11.19 -23.55
N GLU A 381 15.14 -10.62 -24.27
CA GLU A 381 15.21 -10.46 -25.73
C GLU A 381 16.41 -9.59 -26.16
N GLN A 382 16.62 -8.45 -25.49
CA GLN A 382 17.78 -7.59 -25.74
C GLN A 382 19.10 -8.29 -25.46
N LYS A 383 19.18 -9.10 -24.39
CA LYS A 383 20.38 -9.90 -24.10
C LYS A 383 20.68 -10.89 -25.22
N ARG A 384 19.65 -11.58 -25.75
CA ARG A 384 19.82 -12.51 -26.87
C ARG A 384 20.32 -11.77 -28.11
N ALA A 385 19.65 -10.69 -28.51
CA ALA A 385 20.06 -9.88 -29.65
C ALA A 385 21.49 -9.33 -29.50
N ALA A 386 21.90 -8.95 -28.28
CA ALA A 386 23.25 -8.48 -28.01
C ALA A 386 24.33 -9.57 -28.17
N VAL A 387 23.99 -10.84 -27.90
CA VAL A 387 24.89 -11.97 -28.14
C VAL A 387 25.00 -12.24 -29.65
N GLU A 388 23.90 -12.18 -30.39
CA GLU A 388 23.87 -12.37 -31.85
C GLU A 388 24.73 -11.31 -32.59
N LEU A 389 24.86 -10.08 -32.05
CA LEU A 389 25.78 -9.07 -32.59
C LEU A 389 27.26 -9.50 -32.58
N LEU A 390 27.63 -10.48 -31.76
CA LEU A 390 28.99 -11.00 -31.71
C LEU A 390 29.25 -12.06 -32.80
N ASP A 391 28.21 -12.56 -33.48
CA ASP A 391 28.38 -13.53 -34.57
C ASP A 391 29.10 -12.91 -35.78
N ASP A 392 28.96 -11.60 -35.96
CA ASP A 392 29.69 -10.82 -36.98
C ASP A 392 31.16 -10.57 -36.61
N PHE A 393 31.59 -10.97 -35.40
CA PHE A 393 32.98 -10.81 -34.96
C PHE A 393 33.87 -11.90 -35.59
N ASN A 394 34.24 -11.67 -36.84
CA ASN A 394 35.09 -12.57 -37.61
C ASN A 394 36.53 -12.56 -37.04
N ILE A 395 36.89 -13.63 -36.32
CA ILE A 395 38.29 -13.87 -35.91
C ILE A 395 39.05 -14.26 -37.18
N GLY A 396 39.62 -13.27 -37.86
CA GLY A 396 40.50 -13.48 -38.99
C GLY A 396 41.60 -14.49 -38.63
N SER A 397 41.59 -15.64 -39.32
CA SER A 397 42.72 -16.57 -39.47
C SER A 397 43.47 -16.96 -38.19
N ILE A 398 42.85 -17.77 -37.31
CA ILE A 398 43.62 -18.60 -36.35
C ILE A 398 43.74 -20.06 -36.85
N THR A 399 42.98 -20.46 -37.88
CA THR A 399 42.88 -21.86 -38.33
C THR A 399 43.75 -22.25 -39.53
N GLU A 400 44.84 -21.52 -39.81
CA GLU A 400 45.86 -21.97 -40.79
C GLU A 400 47.29 -21.72 -40.26
N LYS A 401 47.63 -22.37 -39.15
CA LYS A 401 49.02 -22.72 -38.81
C LYS A 401 49.04 -24.08 -38.12
N GLN A 402 48.88 -25.14 -38.90
CA GLN A 402 49.43 -26.47 -38.60
C GLN A 402 50.14 -27.01 -39.82
#